data_AF-A0AAE4I7U6-F1
#
_entry.id   AF-A0AAE4I7U6-F1
#
_cell.length_a   1.000
_cell.length_b   1.000
_cell.length_c   1.000
_cell.angle_alpha   90.00
_cell.angle_beta   90.00
_cell.angle_gamma   90.00
#
_symmetry.space_group_name_H-M   'P 1'
#
loop_
_entity.id
_entity.type
_entity.pdbx_description
1 polymer ?
#
loop_
_entity_poly.entity_id
_entity_poly.type
_entity_poly.pdbx_seq_one_letter_code
_entity_poly.pdbx_strand_id
1 'polypeptide(L)' 'MKNYPDYETLCEEYQAGNISAVDFVTQQSDEMSEEYYDFCKNESLDPHSETAANAFMDYREALFEESIGN' A
#
# COMPACT_ATOMS: atom_id res chain seq x y z
N MET A 1 -8.86 -12.53 -14.86
CA MET A 1 -8.33 -11.16 -14.77
C MET A 1 -8.94 -10.55 -13.53
N LYS A 2 -8.14 -10.23 -12.51
CA LYS A 2 -8.62 -9.36 -11.44
C LYS A 2 -8.80 -7.97 -12.04
N ASN A 3 -10.00 -7.41 -11.91
CA ASN A 3 -10.25 -6.02 -12.26
C ASN A 3 -9.90 -5.21 -11.01
N TYR A 4 -8.66 -4.74 -10.96
CA TYR A 4 -8.25 -3.81 -9.92
C TYR A 4 -8.90 -2.45 -10.17
N PRO A 5 -9.37 -1.75 -9.13
CA PRO A 5 -9.82 -0.38 -9.27
C PRO A 5 -8.65 0.51 -9.69
N ASP A 6 -8.96 1.59 -10.41
CA ASP A 6 -7.95 2.58 -10.74
C ASP A 6 -7.43 3.25 -9.45
N TYR A 7 -6.17 3.70 -9.48
CA TYR A 7 -5.54 4.34 -8.33
C TYR A 7 -6.35 5.55 -7.80
N GLU A 8 -6.95 6.32 -8.70
CA GLU A 8 -7.81 7.45 -8.35
C GLU A 8 -9.04 7.00 -7.53
N THR A 9 -9.70 5.92 -7.94
CA THR A 9 -10.82 5.34 -7.20
C THR A 9 -10.37 4.84 -5.82
N LEU A 10 -9.21 4.18 -5.74
CA LEU A 10 -8.67 3.73 -4.45
C LEU A 10 -8.37 4.90 -3.52
N CYS A 11 -7.82 6.00 -4.05
CA CYS A 11 -7.60 7.22 -3.27
C CYS A 11 -8.91 7.81 -2.76
N GLU A 12 -9.94 7.91 -3.60
CA GLU A 12 -11.25 8.42 -3.20
C GLU A 12 -11.89 7.56 -2.10
N GLU A 13 -11.89 6.23 -2.28
CA GLU A 13 -12.45 5.29 -1.31
C GLU A 13 -11.68 5.31 0.02
N TYR A 14 -10.34 5.45 -0.03
CA TYR A 14 -9.51 5.55 1.16
C TYR A 14 -9.76 6.86 1.91
N GLN A 15 -9.81 7.98 1.20
CA GLN A 15 -10.12 9.30 1.78
C GLN A 15 -11.54 9.39 2.33
N ALA A 16 -12.49 8.68 1.72
CA ALA A 16 -13.86 8.54 2.20
C ALA A 16 -13.95 7.65 3.45
N GLY A 17 -12.90 6.89 3.78
CA GLY A 17 -12.89 5.91 4.87
C GLY A 17 -13.69 4.65 4.55
N ASN A 18 -13.95 4.38 3.27
CA ASN A 18 -14.67 3.20 2.80
C ASN A 18 -13.76 1.96 2.75
N ILE A 19 -12.46 2.17 2.52
CA ILE A 19 -11.43 1.13 2.53
C ILE A 19 -10.32 1.48 3.52
N SER A 20 -9.71 0.47 4.12
CA SER A 20 -8.57 0.65 5.03
C SER A 20 -7.26 0.92 4.28
N ALA A 21 -6.22 1.33 5.00
CA ALA A 21 -4.87 1.44 4.41
C ALA A 21 -4.38 0.09 3.85
N VAL A 22 -4.75 -1.02 4.49
CA VAL A 22 -4.42 -2.39 4.03
C VAL A 22 -5.10 -2.70 2.71
N ASP A 23 -6.38 -2.35 2.59
CA ASP A 23 -7.13 -2.50 1.35
C ASP A 23 -6.55 -1.61 0.24
N PHE A 24 -6.16 -0.39 0.58
CA PHE A 24 -5.57 0.54 -0.37
C PHE A 24 -4.28 0.00 -1.00
N VAL A 25 -3.40 -0.65 -0.24
CA VAL A 25 -2.15 -1.22 -0.77
C VAL A 25 -2.37 -2.55 -1.51
N THR A 26 -3.29 -3.39 -1.03
CA THR A 26 -3.55 -4.73 -1.62
C THR A 26 -4.51 -4.71 -2.82
N GLN A 27 -5.28 -3.64 -3.02
CA GLN A 27 -6.19 -3.51 -4.15
C GLN A 27 -5.60 -2.75 -5.35
N GLN A 28 -4.34 -2.34 -5.30
CA GLN A 28 -3.67 -1.68 -6.43
C GLN A 28 -3.25 -2.67 -7.52
N SER A 29 -2.59 -3.76 -7.12
CA SER A 29 -2.14 -4.82 -8.03
C SER A 29 -1.71 -6.06 -7.24
N ASP A 30 -1.56 -7.19 -7.95
CA ASP A 30 -0.96 -8.40 -7.36
C ASP A 30 0.49 -8.13 -6.91
N GLU A 31 1.27 -7.41 -7.72
CA GLU A 31 2.66 -7.03 -7.42
C GLU A 31 2.77 -6.17 -6.15
N MET A 32 1.91 -5.16 -6.02
CA MET A 32 1.88 -4.30 -4.83
C MET A 32 1.48 -5.07 -3.57
N SER A 33 0.53 -6.00 -3.72
CA SER A 33 0.11 -6.87 -2.63
C SER A 33 1.26 -7.75 -2.16
N GLU A 34 1.97 -8.39 -3.09
CA GLU A 34 3.12 -9.23 -2.78
C GLU A 34 4.24 -8.44 -2.09
N GLU A 35 4.57 -7.25 -2.61
CA GLU A 35 5.56 -6.36 -2.00
C GLU A 35 5.17 -5.96 -0.56
N TYR A 36 3.90 -5.64 -0.33
CA TYR A 36 3.38 -5.33 1.00
C TYR A 36 3.49 -6.52 1.97
N TYR A 37 3.13 -7.73 1.53
CA TYR A 37 3.23 -8.93 2.37
C TYR A 37 4.68 -9.27 2.70
N ASP A 38 5.58 -9.13 1.74
CA ASP A 38 7.01 -9.35 1.97
C ASP A 38 7.61 -8.29 2.91
N PHE A 39 7.21 -7.02 2.77
CA PHE A 39 7.57 -5.95 3.71
C PHE A 39 7.12 -6.28 5.13
N CYS A 40 5.85 -6.66 5.30
CA CYS A 40 5.31 -7.03 6.62
C CYS A 40 6.06 -8.22 7.22
N LYS A 41 6.37 -9.22 6.41
CA LYS A 41 7.14 -10.40 6.84
C LYS A 41 8.56 -10.04 7.27
N ASN A 42 9.23 -9.16 6.54
CA ASN A 42 10.60 -8.74 6.85
C ASN A 42 10.66 -7.90 8.12
N GLU A 43 9.71 -6.98 8.29
CA GLU A 43 9.61 -6.09 9.46
C GLU A 43 8.90 -6.74 10.67
N SER A 44 8.48 -8.00 10.53
CA SER A 44 7.68 -8.72 11.55
C SER A 44 6.41 -7.96 11.96
N LEU A 45 5.77 -7.29 11.00
CA LEU A 45 4.53 -6.54 11.15
C LEU A 45 3.33 -7.41 10.80
N ASP A 46 2.17 -7.10 11.39
CA ASP A 46 0.90 -7.73 11.04
C ASP A 46 0.37 -7.15 9.72
N PRO A 47 0.26 -7.94 8.64
CA PRO A 47 -0.22 -7.49 7.34
C PRO A 47 -1.72 -7.12 7.31
N HIS A 48 -2.44 -7.32 8.41
CA HIS A 48 -3.81 -6.85 8.57
C HIS A 48 -3.92 -5.60 9.46
N SER A 49 -2.79 -5.08 9.93
CA SER A 49 -2.74 -3.86 10.74
C SER A 49 -2.60 -2.63 9.88
N GLU A 50 -3.40 -1.59 10.16
CA GLU A 50 -3.23 -0.28 9.54
C GLU A 50 -1.85 0.30 9.78
N THR A 51 -1.23 0.02 10.93
CA THR A 51 0.14 0.46 11.22
C THR A 51 1.14 -0.09 10.20
N ALA A 52 0.97 -1.35 9.79
CA ALA A 52 1.85 -1.97 8.80
C ALA A 52 1.64 -1.39 7.41
N ALA A 53 0.38 -1.16 7.02
CA ALA A 53 0.06 -0.53 5.74
C ALA A 53 0.57 0.91 5.65
N ASN A 54 0.41 1.71 6.72
CA ASN A 54 0.96 3.06 6.79
C ASN A 54 2.50 3.06 6.71
N ALA A 55 3.17 2.17 7.47
CA ALA A 55 4.62 2.05 7.40
C ALA A 55 5.13 1.68 6.00
N PHE A 56 4.39 0.84 5.27
CA PHE A 56 4.70 0.52 3.87
C PHE A 56 4.51 1.70 2.92
N MET A 57 3.43 2.49 3.10
CA MET A 57 3.22 3.70 2.32
C MET A 57 4.32 4.74 2.56
N ASP A 58 4.71 4.96 3.82
CA ASP A 58 5.82 5.83 4.18
C ASP A 58 7.15 5.36 3.56
N TYR A 59 7.41 4.04 3.60
CA TYR A 59 8.58 3.43 2.96
C TYR A 59 8.62 3.70 1.45
N ARG A 60 7.48 3.53 0.77
CA ARG A 60 7.38 3.80 -0.67
C ARG A 60 7.53 5.27 -1.01
N GLU A 61 6.97 6.17 -0.21
CA GLU A 61 7.13 7.62 -0.38
C GLU A 61 8.61 8.02 -0.23
N ALA A 62 9.29 7.49 0.80
CA ALA A 62 10.73 7.72 1.00
C ALA A 62 11.58 7.20 -0.18
N LEU A 63 11.28 6.02 -0.72
CA LEU A 63 11.95 5.50 -1.92
C LEU A 63 11.75 6.39 -3.15
N PHE A 64 10.55 6.95 -3.32
CA PHE A 64 10.24 7.84 -4.42
C PHE A 64 10.96 9.18 -4.30
N GLU A 65 11.01 9.76 -3.11
CA GLU A 65 11.79 10.97 -2.82
C GLU A 65 13.29 10.75 -3.08
N GLU A 66 13.86 9.63 -2.63
CA GLU A 66 15.25 9.27 -2.89
C GLU A 66 15.53 9.12 -4.40
N SER A 67 14.56 8.58 -5.15
CA SER A 67 14.67 8.40 -6.60
C SER A 67 14.59 9.71 -7.41
N ILE A 68 13.93 10.75 -6.90
CA ILE A 68 13.79 12.05 -7.58
C ILE A 68 14.87 13.04 -7.15
N GLY A 69 15.45 12.83 -5.96
CA GLY A 69 16.43 13.73 -5.34
C GLY A 69 17.86 13.69 -5.91
N ASN A 70 18.10 13.12 -7.09
CA ASN A 70 19.45 12.97 -7.68
C ASN A 70 19.61 13.71 -9.02
#